data_AF-A0A2N2ALC2-F1
#
_entry.id   AF-A0A2N2ALC2-F1
#
_cell.length_a   1.000
_cell.length_b   1.000
_cell.length_c   1.000
_cell.angle_alpha   90.00
_cell.angle_beta   90.00
_cell.angle_gamma   90.00
#
_symmetry.space_group_name_H-M   'P 1'
#
loop_
_entity.id
_entity.type
_entity.pdbx_description
1 polymer ?
#
loop_
_entity_poly.entity_id
_entity_poly.type
_entity_poly.pdbx_seq_one_letter_code
_entity_poly.pdbx_strand_id
1 'polypeptide(L)'
;MQEILIVNDVVRDEYARWHKELESDDAYESNQTVGLCDVLRAHFLIADFFYSENYGIGGVGPRDKNLLHSAIYRQFVAYGGVQKWKNDHERCATLVFGLVKDHPFHDANKRTALLTLLYFLNRMKRVPTARQKDLEDFIVDISEGSLGKYRRFQELAKEGEDAEIYFIAEYIRRNSRPMDNAHRSVTYHQLNHCLKVYGYILDNIKDGTIDVYREYETKGFLGFGRNKIKRDRVMPGIPFQKGWKAQVPKGLVTKIREATKLDVQHGVDSASFFDEVDPLHSLIAEYSHPLQRLAYR
;
A
#
# COMPACT_ATOMS: atom_id res chain seq x y z
N MET A 1 -9.60 -3.87 -14.46
CA MET A 1 -8.17 -4.09 -14.18
C MET A 1 -7.64 -2.76 -13.67
N GLN A 2 -7.31 -2.66 -12.37
CA GLN A 2 -6.66 -1.45 -11.85
C GLN A 2 -5.33 -1.28 -12.60
N GLU A 3 -5.09 -0.10 -13.16
CA GLU A 3 -3.86 0.21 -13.87
C GLU A 3 -2.70 0.24 -12.86
N ILE A 4 -1.73 -0.67 -13.03
CA ILE A 4 -0.59 -0.79 -12.13
C ILE A 4 0.38 0.31 -12.48
N LEU A 5 0.45 1.33 -11.61
CA LEU A 5 1.18 2.56 -11.86
C LEU A 5 2.65 2.43 -11.43
N ILE A 6 3.40 1.56 -12.11
CA ILE A 6 4.86 1.53 -12.06
C ILE A 6 5.40 2.46 -13.15
N VAL A 7 6.07 3.54 -12.75
CA VAL A 7 6.49 4.62 -13.65
C VAL A 7 7.73 4.22 -14.44
N ASN A 8 8.69 3.54 -13.80
CA ASN A 8 9.93 3.11 -14.43
C ASN A 8 9.69 1.90 -15.35
N ASP A 9 10.06 2.04 -16.62
CA ASP A 9 9.82 1.02 -17.64
C ASP A 9 10.48 -0.33 -17.30
N VAL A 10 11.72 -0.30 -16.81
CA VAL A 10 12.47 -1.52 -16.46
C VAL A 10 11.80 -2.27 -15.31
N VAL A 11 11.37 -1.53 -14.28
CA VAL A 11 10.66 -2.11 -13.13
C VAL A 11 9.31 -2.66 -13.55
N ARG A 12 8.60 -1.96 -14.45
CA ARG A 12 7.28 -2.38 -14.95
C ARG A 12 7.35 -3.65 -15.78
N ASP A 13 8.32 -3.74 -16.68
CA ASP A 13 8.49 -4.92 -17.54
C ASP A 13 8.87 -6.15 -16.70
N GLU A 14 9.73 -5.98 -15.70
CA GLU A 14 10.13 -7.05 -14.80
C GLU A 14 8.99 -7.48 -13.86
N TYR A 15 8.17 -6.52 -13.39
CA TYR A 15 6.94 -6.83 -12.67
C TYR A 15 5.98 -7.66 -13.53
N ALA A 16 5.74 -7.26 -14.79
CA ALA A 16 4.84 -7.97 -15.69
C ALA A 16 5.31 -9.41 -15.95
N ARG A 17 6.63 -9.61 -16.09
CA ARG A 17 7.24 -10.94 -16.22
C ARG A 17 6.96 -11.82 -15.01
N TRP A 18 7.28 -11.33 -13.81
CA TRP A 18 7.06 -12.09 -12.57
C TRP A 18 5.58 -12.31 -12.25
N HIS A 19 4.72 -11.32 -12.51
CA HIS A 19 3.29 -11.45 -12.31
C HIS A 19 2.74 -12.61 -13.15
N LYS A 20 3.06 -12.63 -14.45
CA LYS A 20 2.64 -13.71 -15.35
C LYS A 20 3.13 -15.10 -14.90
N GLU A 21 4.31 -15.16 -14.29
CA GLU A 21 4.90 -16.42 -13.82
C GLU A 21 4.30 -16.93 -12.49
N LEU A 22 3.70 -16.03 -11.70
CA LEU A 22 3.25 -16.30 -10.34
C LEU A 22 1.72 -16.21 -10.17
N GLU A 23 1.00 -15.56 -11.09
CA GLU A 23 -0.44 -15.31 -10.98
C GLU A 23 -1.27 -16.60 -10.88
N SER A 24 -0.83 -17.68 -11.53
CA SER A 24 -1.49 -18.99 -11.45
C SER A 24 -1.36 -19.64 -10.07
N ASP A 25 -0.43 -19.15 -9.26
CA ASP A 25 -0.03 -19.77 -8.00
C ASP A 25 -0.56 -19.01 -6.78
N ASP A 26 -1.33 -17.93 -6.97
CA ASP A 26 -1.91 -17.14 -5.89
C ASP A 26 -3.18 -17.78 -5.32
N ALA A 27 -3.06 -18.99 -4.80
CA ALA A 27 -4.12 -19.67 -4.05
C ALA A 27 -4.39 -19.03 -2.66
N TYR A 28 -3.76 -17.88 -2.38
CA TYR A 28 -3.60 -17.29 -1.05
C TYR A 28 -4.41 -16.01 -0.86
N GLU A 29 -4.95 -15.44 -1.93
CA GLU A 29 -5.72 -14.22 -1.89
C GLU A 29 -7.12 -14.48 -1.30
N SER A 30 -7.43 -13.78 -0.22
CA SER A 30 -8.79 -13.67 0.32
C SER A 30 -9.01 -12.24 0.79
N ASN A 31 -10.26 -11.81 0.99
CA ASN A 31 -10.56 -10.45 1.49
C ASN A 31 -9.79 -10.07 2.77
N GLN A 32 -9.33 -11.05 3.55
CA GLN A 32 -8.68 -10.86 4.86
C GLN A 32 -7.18 -11.19 4.87
N THR A 33 -6.62 -11.71 3.77
CA THR A 33 -5.19 -12.09 3.67
C THR A 33 -4.49 -11.31 2.57
N VAL A 34 -3.17 -11.26 2.66
CA VAL A 34 -2.31 -10.66 1.63
C VAL A 34 -1.66 -11.80 0.84
N GLY A 35 -1.99 -11.86 -0.45
CA GLY A 35 -1.58 -12.93 -1.36
C GLY A 35 -0.20 -12.73 -1.99
N LEU A 36 0.17 -13.65 -2.88
CA LEU A 36 1.43 -13.63 -3.60
C LEU A 36 1.54 -12.41 -4.52
N CYS A 37 0.50 -12.11 -5.29
CA CYS A 37 0.45 -10.97 -6.18
C CYS A 37 0.47 -9.64 -5.43
N ASP A 38 -0.14 -9.57 -4.25
CA ASP A 38 -0.10 -8.38 -3.39
C ASP A 38 1.31 -8.06 -2.90
N VAL A 39 2.02 -9.08 -2.39
CA VAL A 39 3.41 -8.94 -1.92
C VAL A 39 4.33 -8.59 -3.08
N LEU A 40 4.17 -9.25 -4.22
CA LEU A 40 4.93 -8.95 -5.44
C LEU A 40 4.72 -7.50 -5.86
N ARG A 41 3.46 -7.05 -5.93
CA ARG A 41 3.12 -5.66 -6.24
C ARG A 41 3.75 -4.68 -5.25
N ALA A 42 3.65 -4.94 -3.95
CA ALA A 42 4.27 -4.10 -2.92
C ALA A 42 5.80 -3.98 -3.13
N HIS A 43 6.47 -5.09 -3.46
CA HIS A 43 7.91 -5.10 -3.73
C HIS A 43 8.28 -4.24 -4.94
N PHE A 44 7.58 -4.43 -6.07
CA PHE A 44 7.89 -3.68 -7.30
C PHE A 44 7.53 -2.20 -7.20
N LEU A 45 6.51 -1.83 -6.44
CA LEU A 45 6.21 -0.43 -6.15
C LEU A 45 7.29 0.22 -5.26
N ILE A 46 7.88 -0.53 -4.33
CA ILE A 46 9.08 -0.06 -3.62
C ILE A 46 10.22 0.13 -4.61
N ALA A 47 10.49 -0.85 -5.47
CA ALA A 47 11.56 -0.72 -6.45
C ALA A 47 11.40 0.55 -7.29
N ASP A 48 10.21 0.75 -7.87
CA ASP A 48 9.86 1.95 -8.65
C ASP A 48 10.11 3.26 -7.89
N PHE A 49 9.64 3.31 -6.64
CA PHE A 49 9.85 4.47 -5.77
C PHE A 49 11.34 4.79 -5.60
N PHE A 50 12.18 3.80 -5.29
CA PHE A 50 13.61 4.02 -5.06
C PHE A 50 14.40 4.35 -6.35
N TYR A 51 14.04 3.73 -7.48
CA TYR A 51 14.59 4.13 -8.78
C TYR A 51 14.29 5.60 -9.09
N SER A 52 13.06 6.05 -8.82
CA SER A 52 12.66 7.44 -9.06
C SER A 52 13.41 8.46 -8.19
N GLU A 53 13.91 8.02 -7.04
CA GLU A 53 14.63 8.86 -6.08
C GLU A 53 16.17 8.72 -6.23
N ASN A 54 16.66 8.08 -7.31
CA ASN A 54 18.09 7.81 -7.59
C ASN A 54 18.82 7.00 -6.50
N TYR A 55 18.10 6.14 -5.78
CA TYR A 55 18.72 5.20 -4.85
C TYR A 55 19.13 3.92 -5.58
N GLY A 56 20.32 3.41 -5.27
CA GLY A 56 20.74 2.09 -5.75
C GLY A 56 19.90 0.98 -5.10
N ILE A 57 19.38 0.07 -5.94
CA ILE A 57 18.79 -1.21 -5.51
C ILE A 57 19.70 -2.32 -6.03
N GLY A 58 20.03 -3.30 -5.17
CA GLY A 58 20.93 -4.42 -5.48
C GLY A 58 20.39 -5.47 -6.46
N GLY A 59 19.22 -5.24 -7.04
CA GLY A 59 18.47 -6.16 -7.91
C GLY A 59 16.96 -6.05 -7.65
N VAL A 60 16.14 -6.23 -8.70
CA VAL A 60 14.67 -6.10 -8.61
C VAL A 60 14.03 -7.47 -8.72
N GLY A 61 13.09 -7.76 -7.84
CA GLY A 61 12.26 -8.95 -7.90
C GLY A 61 12.74 -10.12 -7.04
N PRO A 62 11.96 -11.22 -7.06
CA PRO A 62 12.26 -12.43 -6.32
C PRO A 62 13.64 -13.01 -6.67
N ARG A 63 14.39 -13.43 -5.65
CA ARG A 63 15.66 -14.15 -5.81
C ARG A 63 15.45 -15.61 -6.15
N ASP A 64 14.43 -16.22 -5.53
CA ASP A 64 14.04 -17.60 -5.73
C ASP A 64 12.52 -17.71 -5.49
N LYS A 65 11.81 -18.30 -6.45
CA LYS A 65 10.36 -18.52 -6.37
C LYS A 65 9.99 -19.35 -5.15
N ASN A 66 10.74 -20.40 -4.83
CA ASN A 66 10.49 -21.25 -3.68
C ASN A 66 10.69 -20.50 -2.36
N LEU A 67 11.65 -19.57 -2.27
CA LEU A 67 11.81 -18.72 -1.09
C LEU A 67 10.63 -17.78 -0.92
N LEU A 68 10.16 -17.15 -2.00
CA LEU A 68 8.97 -16.29 -1.96
C LEU A 68 7.72 -17.07 -1.55
N HIS A 69 7.48 -18.21 -2.17
CA HIS A 69 6.38 -19.09 -1.81
C HIS A 69 6.48 -19.54 -0.36
N SER A 70 7.66 -19.95 0.09
CA SER A 70 7.90 -20.34 1.48
C SER A 70 7.55 -19.21 2.42
N ALA A 71 8.04 -17.98 2.18
CA ALA A 71 7.80 -16.81 3.02
C ALA A 71 6.30 -16.46 3.16
N ILE A 72 5.52 -16.65 2.09
CA ILE A 72 4.10 -16.32 2.04
C ILE A 72 3.22 -17.46 2.56
N TYR A 73 3.54 -18.71 2.22
CA TYR A 73 2.74 -19.90 2.57
C TYR A 73 2.65 -20.14 4.08
N ARG A 74 3.62 -19.63 4.86
CA ARG A 74 3.67 -19.77 6.32
C ARG A 74 2.36 -19.37 6.99
N GLN A 75 1.65 -18.39 6.43
CA GLN A 75 0.38 -17.89 6.97
C GLN A 75 -0.80 -18.87 6.84
N PHE A 76 -0.66 -19.94 6.05
CA PHE A 76 -1.70 -20.94 5.76
C PHE A 76 -1.37 -22.34 6.31
N VAL A 77 -0.33 -22.46 7.13
CA VAL A 77 0.05 -23.75 7.74
C VAL A 77 -1.12 -24.31 8.55
N ALA A 78 -1.48 -25.56 8.26
CA ALA A 78 -2.54 -26.30 8.93
C ALA A 78 -2.09 -27.72 9.27
N TYR A 79 -2.59 -28.25 10.40
CA TYR A 79 -2.37 -29.63 10.82
C TYR A 79 -3.73 -30.31 11.01
N GLY A 80 -3.95 -31.45 10.35
CA GLY A 80 -5.23 -32.16 10.41
C GLY A 80 -6.43 -31.32 9.95
N GLY A 81 -6.24 -30.42 8.99
CA GLY A 81 -7.27 -29.47 8.52
C GLY A 81 -7.52 -28.27 9.45
N VAL A 82 -6.83 -28.20 10.59
CA VAL A 82 -6.93 -27.08 11.54
C VAL A 82 -5.81 -26.09 11.27
N GLN A 83 -6.17 -24.85 10.93
CA GLN A 83 -5.22 -23.75 10.75
C GLN A 83 -4.39 -23.52 12.01
N LYS A 84 -3.07 -23.43 11.88
CA LYS A 84 -2.14 -23.15 12.99
C LYS A 84 -2.40 -21.76 13.55
N TRP A 85 -2.42 -20.75 12.68
CA TRP A 85 -2.63 -19.36 13.03
C TRP A 85 -4.13 -19.03 13.14
N LYS A 86 -4.54 -18.59 14.32
CA LYS A 86 -5.96 -18.49 14.72
C LYS A 86 -6.60 -17.17 14.37
N ASN A 87 -5.81 -16.11 14.18
CA ASN A 87 -6.31 -14.78 13.88
C ASN A 87 -5.43 -14.05 12.85
N ASP A 88 -5.96 -12.95 12.31
CA ASP A 88 -5.29 -12.19 11.24
C ASP A 88 -3.98 -11.52 11.70
N HIS A 89 -3.83 -11.22 13.00
CA HIS A 89 -2.56 -10.67 13.51
C HIS A 89 -1.44 -11.71 13.48
N GLU A 90 -1.75 -12.98 13.76
CA GLU A 90 -0.80 -14.10 13.65
C GLU A 90 -0.43 -14.37 12.19
N ARG A 91 -1.41 -14.33 11.27
CA ARG A 91 -1.17 -14.47 9.82
C ARG A 91 -0.29 -13.33 9.28
N CYS A 92 -0.60 -12.09 9.68
CA CYS A 92 0.21 -10.93 9.36
C CYS A 92 1.63 -11.05 9.93
N ALA A 93 1.75 -11.46 11.21
CA ALA A 93 3.03 -11.63 11.87
C ALA A 93 3.93 -12.65 11.18
N THR A 94 3.40 -13.82 10.82
CA THR A 94 4.19 -14.86 10.15
C THR A 94 4.58 -14.48 8.72
N LEU A 95 3.71 -13.77 7.99
CA LEU A 95 4.06 -13.22 6.67
C LEU A 95 5.20 -12.21 6.80
N VAL A 96 5.08 -11.23 7.70
CA VAL A 96 6.13 -10.21 7.92
C VAL A 96 7.43 -10.86 8.35
N PHE A 97 7.38 -11.83 9.26
CA PHE A 97 8.55 -12.57 9.70
C PHE A 97 9.21 -13.33 8.55
N GLY A 98 8.43 -14.04 7.71
CA GLY A 98 8.94 -14.74 6.53
C GLY A 98 9.62 -13.79 5.54
N LEU A 99 8.98 -12.68 5.20
CA LEU A 99 9.56 -11.67 4.28
C LEU A 99 10.87 -11.07 4.82
N VAL A 100 10.96 -10.88 6.13
CA VAL A 100 12.18 -10.35 6.77
C VAL A 100 13.27 -11.39 6.90
N LYS A 101 12.97 -12.65 7.25
CA LYS A 101 14.00 -13.65 7.58
C LYS A 101 14.41 -14.54 6.41
N ASP A 102 13.49 -14.86 5.52
CA ASP A 102 13.74 -15.77 4.41
C ASP A 102 14.42 -15.04 3.23
N HIS A 103 14.45 -13.70 3.26
CA HIS A 103 15.01 -12.83 2.22
C HIS A 103 14.63 -13.24 0.78
N PRO A 104 13.32 -13.31 0.46
CA PRO A 104 12.86 -13.84 -0.82
C PRO A 104 13.18 -12.95 -2.02
N PHE A 105 13.54 -11.68 -1.80
CA PHE A 105 13.91 -10.73 -2.86
C PHE A 105 15.42 -10.44 -2.88
N HIS A 106 15.93 -10.04 -4.05
CA HIS A 106 17.35 -9.67 -4.21
C HIS A 106 17.78 -8.52 -3.28
N ASP A 107 16.90 -7.54 -3.08
CA ASP A 107 17.07 -6.43 -2.15
C ASP A 107 15.68 -5.98 -1.64
N ALA A 108 15.64 -5.00 -0.75
CA ALA A 108 14.43 -4.36 -0.23
C ALA A 108 13.50 -5.28 0.59
N ASN A 109 14.00 -6.40 1.13
CA ASN A 109 13.21 -7.33 1.96
C ASN A 109 12.55 -6.64 3.18
N LYS A 110 13.32 -5.90 3.98
CA LYS A 110 12.79 -5.13 5.13
C LYS A 110 11.76 -4.08 4.72
N ARG A 111 12.02 -3.37 3.62
CA ARG A 111 11.11 -2.35 3.06
C ARG A 111 9.81 -2.99 2.58
N THR A 112 9.91 -4.12 1.89
CA THR A 112 8.78 -4.92 1.40
C THR A 112 7.96 -5.46 2.56
N ALA A 113 8.61 -5.96 3.61
CA ALA A 113 7.94 -6.43 4.82
C ALA A 113 7.19 -5.30 5.55
N LEU A 114 7.80 -4.10 5.67
CA LEU A 114 7.13 -2.95 6.28
C LEU A 114 5.89 -2.53 5.46
N LEU A 115 6.02 -2.40 4.14
CA LEU A 115 4.89 -2.02 3.30
C LEU A 115 3.80 -3.10 3.32
N THR A 116 4.18 -4.37 3.31
CA THR A 116 3.25 -5.51 3.40
C THR A 116 2.51 -5.50 4.74
N LEU A 117 3.20 -5.25 5.86
CA LEU A 117 2.58 -5.08 7.18
C LEU A 117 1.49 -3.99 7.15
N LEU A 118 1.82 -2.82 6.60
CA LEU A 118 0.90 -1.69 6.51
C LEU A 118 -0.30 -2.00 5.61
N TYR A 119 -0.06 -2.69 4.48
CA TYR A 119 -1.11 -3.12 3.57
C TYR A 119 -2.03 -4.17 4.20
N PHE A 120 -1.47 -5.13 4.94
CA PHE A 120 -2.24 -6.11 5.70
C PHE A 120 -3.13 -5.44 6.74
N LEU A 121 -2.58 -4.49 7.52
CA LEU A 121 -3.39 -3.70 8.45
C LEU A 121 -4.51 -2.94 7.74
N ASN A 122 -4.25 -2.37 6.56
CA ASN A 122 -5.27 -1.71 5.74
C ASN A 122 -6.39 -2.68 5.33
N ARG A 123 -6.05 -3.91 4.90
CA ARG A 123 -7.02 -4.99 4.59
C ARG A 123 -7.86 -5.37 5.80
N MET A 124 -7.25 -5.41 6.99
CA MET A 124 -7.93 -5.61 8.27
C MET A 124 -8.77 -4.40 8.72
N LYS A 125 -8.84 -3.33 7.93
CA LYS A 125 -9.46 -2.04 8.27
C LYS A 125 -8.88 -1.44 9.56
N ARG A 126 -7.56 -1.50 9.68
CA ARG A 126 -6.77 -0.96 10.81
C ARG A 126 -5.70 0.00 10.32
N VAL A 127 -5.24 0.84 11.23
CA VAL A 127 -4.10 1.75 11.02
C VAL A 127 -3.14 1.66 12.20
N PRO A 128 -1.82 1.85 11.98
CA PRO A 128 -0.88 1.91 13.09
C PRO A 128 -1.15 3.06 14.05
N THR A 129 -0.87 2.85 15.33
CA THR A 129 -0.81 3.89 16.38
C THR A 129 0.62 4.17 16.82
N ALA A 130 1.55 3.25 16.56
CA ALA A 130 2.98 3.48 16.77
C ALA A 130 3.52 4.57 15.84
N ARG A 131 4.57 5.27 16.29
CA ARG A 131 5.24 6.25 15.43
C ARG A 131 5.94 5.48 14.30
N GLN A 132 6.07 6.12 13.13
CA GLN A 132 6.72 5.48 11.99
C GLN A 132 8.14 4.99 12.29
N LYS A 133 8.89 5.72 13.14
CA LYS A 133 10.22 5.31 13.61
C LYS A 133 10.17 4.02 14.44
N ASP A 134 9.15 3.86 15.27
CA ASP A 134 9.01 2.66 16.11
C ASP A 134 8.70 1.42 15.24
N LEU A 135 7.89 1.58 14.18
CA LEU A 135 7.63 0.52 13.21
C LEU A 135 8.89 0.14 12.42
N GLU A 136 9.66 1.13 11.99
CA GLU A 136 10.95 0.91 11.34
C GLU A 136 11.91 0.15 12.26
N ASP A 137 12.11 0.64 13.49
CA ASP A 137 12.99 0.01 14.48
C ASP A 137 12.53 -1.43 14.76
N PHE A 138 11.22 -1.67 14.82
CA PHE A 138 10.66 -3.01 15.02
C PHE A 138 10.97 -3.98 13.86
N ILE A 139 10.91 -3.51 12.60
CA ILE A 139 11.30 -4.33 11.43
C ILE A 139 12.80 -4.67 11.48
N VAL A 140 13.65 -3.71 11.88
CA VAL A 140 15.08 -3.96 12.09
C VAL A 140 15.30 -4.99 13.19
N ASP A 141 14.57 -4.91 14.29
CA ASP A 141 14.70 -5.85 15.40
C ASP A 141 14.32 -7.29 15.02
N ILE A 142 13.31 -7.48 14.17
CA ILE A 142 12.97 -8.78 13.60
C ILE A 142 14.14 -9.30 12.74
N SER A 143 14.67 -8.44 11.86
CA SER A 143 15.77 -8.78 10.96
C SER A 143 17.01 -9.26 11.71
N GLU A 144 17.42 -8.49 12.72
CA GLU A 144 18.61 -8.75 13.54
C GLU A 144 18.40 -9.87 14.57
N GLY A 145 17.17 -10.33 14.78
CA GLY A 145 16.84 -11.29 15.84
C GLY A 145 16.99 -10.69 17.24
N SER A 146 16.87 -9.38 17.37
CA SER A 146 17.08 -8.65 18.63
C SER A 146 15.80 -8.51 19.48
N LEU A 147 14.74 -9.25 19.13
CA LEU A 147 13.48 -9.29 19.89
C LEU A 147 13.68 -9.74 21.36
N GLY A 148 14.79 -10.42 21.66
CA GLY A 148 15.24 -10.75 23.01
C GLY A 148 15.32 -9.56 23.98
N LYS A 149 15.45 -8.33 23.48
CA LYS A 149 15.45 -7.12 24.31
C LYS A 149 14.08 -6.77 24.92
N TYR A 150 13.00 -7.32 24.40
CA TYR A 150 11.65 -7.09 24.91
C TYR A 150 11.30 -8.10 26.00
N ARG A 151 10.99 -7.62 27.22
CA ARG A 151 10.54 -8.46 28.33
C ARG A 151 9.40 -9.40 27.93
N ARG A 152 8.44 -8.89 27.15
CA ARG A 152 7.28 -9.68 26.70
C ARG A 152 7.67 -10.84 25.78
N PHE A 153 8.66 -10.65 24.91
CA PHE A 153 9.20 -11.74 24.09
C PHE A 153 9.91 -12.79 24.97
N GLN A 154 10.69 -12.38 25.96
CA GLN A 154 11.36 -13.30 26.89
C GLN A 154 10.38 -14.17 27.69
N GLU A 155 9.17 -13.68 27.96
CA GLU A 155 8.09 -14.47 28.57
C GLU A 155 7.56 -15.51 27.61
N LEU A 156 7.15 -15.09 26.40
CA LEU A 156 6.63 -15.97 25.36
C LEU A 156 7.64 -17.06 24.96
N ALA A 157 8.93 -16.73 24.91
CA ALA A 157 10.00 -17.68 24.61
C ALA A 157 10.14 -18.82 25.63
N LYS A 158 9.58 -18.68 26.83
CA LYS A 158 9.53 -19.75 27.84
C LYS A 158 8.29 -20.64 27.69
N GLU A 159 7.25 -20.15 27.02
CA GLU A 159 5.95 -20.80 26.92
C GLU A 159 5.88 -21.83 25.79
N GLY A 160 6.69 -21.68 24.73
CA GLY A 160 6.74 -22.65 23.65
C GLY A 160 7.47 -22.19 22.39
N GLU A 161 7.22 -22.91 21.30
CA GLU A 161 7.73 -22.61 19.96
C GLU A 161 7.02 -21.37 19.35
N ASP A 162 7.61 -20.81 18.28
CA ASP A 162 7.07 -19.66 17.54
C ASP A 162 6.86 -18.37 18.37
N ALA A 163 7.61 -18.21 19.46
CA ALA A 163 7.51 -17.03 20.33
C ALA A 163 7.68 -15.70 19.56
N GLU A 164 8.50 -15.68 18.50
CA GLU A 164 8.64 -14.55 17.59
C GLU A 164 7.30 -14.18 16.94
N ILE A 165 6.56 -15.17 16.45
CA ILE A 165 5.30 -14.94 15.73
C ILE A 165 4.25 -14.41 16.69
N TYR A 166 4.10 -15.02 17.87
CA TYR A 166 3.14 -14.55 18.88
C TYR A 166 3.50 -13.15 19.39
N PHE A 167 4.78 -12.86 19.59
CA PHE A 167 5.22 -11.53 20.00
C PHE A 167 4.94 -10.48 18.93
N ILE A 168 5.25 -10.77 17.66
CA ILE A 168 4.98 -9.86 16.55
C ILE A 168 3.47 -9.63 16.40
N ALA A 169 2.65 -10.66 16.49
CA ALA A 169 1.19 -10.55 16.44
C ALA A 169 0.66 -9.65 17.58
N GLU A 170 1.17 -9.85 18.80
CA GLU A 170 0.80 -9.04 19.96
C GLU A 170 1.24 -7.57 19.79
N TYR A 171 2.44 -7.34 19.26
CA TYR A 171 2.95 -6.01 18.96
C TYR A 171 2.08 -5.29 17.93
N ILE A 172 1.76 -5.94 16.80
CA ILE A 172 0.89 -5.38 15.74
C ILE A 172 -0.49 -5.05 16.29
N ARG A 173 -1.07 -5.95 17.09
CA ARG A 173 -2.41 -5.75 17.69
C ARG A 173 -2.44 -4.56 18.64
N ARG A 174 -1.44 -4.43 19.52
CA ARG A 174 -1.34 -3.34 20.51
C ARG A 174 -1.01 -1.99 19.88
N ASN A 175 -0.27 -1.99 18.77
CA ASN A 175 0.18 -0.80 18.06
C ASN A 175 -0.66 -0.49 16.82
N SER A 176 -1.92 -0.93 16.79
CA SER A 176 -2.87 -0.59 15.75
C SER A 176 -4.25 -0.32 16.35
N ARG A 177 -5.08 0.41 15.62
CA ARG A 177 -6.48 0.66 15.95
C ARG A 177 -7.37 0.45 14.73
N PRO A 178 -8.68 0.22 14.89
CA PRO A 178 -9.62 0.28 13.79
C PRO A 178 -9.49 1.62 13.03
N MET A 179 -9.54 1.54 11.71
CA MET A 179 -9.57 2.68 10.84
C MET A 179 -10.90 3.40 11.03
N ASP A 180 -10.84 4.72 11.16
CA ASP A 180 -12.04 5.54 11.17
C ASP A 180 -12.36 5.88 9.70
N ASN A 181 -13.44 5.33 9.16
CA ASN A 181 -13.79 5.41 7.73
C ASN A 181 -13.91 6.86 7.21
N ALA A 182 -14.01 7.85 8.10
CA ALA A 182 -14.05 9.27 7.74
C ALA A 182 -12.67 9.92 7.48
N HIS A 183 -11.55 9.19 7.59
CA HIS A 183 -10.23 9.80 7.85
C HIS A 183 -9.04 9.40 6.94
N ARG A 184 -9.24 8.77 5.77
CA ARG A 184 -8.12 8.35 4.91
C ARG A 184 -7.34 9.56 4.34
N SER A 185 -6.03 9.63 4.60
CA SER A 185 -5.11 10.58 3.96
C SER A 185 -4.77 10.11 2.54
N VAL A 186 -4.78 11.02 1.57
CA VAL A 186 -4.50 10.73 0.15
C VAL A 186 -3.54 11.75 -0.43
N THR A 187 -2.72 11.33 -1.40
CA THR A 187 -1.90 12.23 -2.21
C THR A 187 -2.71 12.91 -3.33
N TYR A 188 -2.18 13.96 -3.95
CA TYR A 188 -2.84 14.58 -5.12
C TYR A 188 -2.99 13.59 -6.27
N HIS A 189 -2.03 12.69 -6.46
CA HIS A 189 -2.11 11.63 -7.46
C HIS A 189 -3.31 10.70 -7.19
N GLN A 190 -3.48 10.29 -5.93
CA GLN A 190 -4.55 9.39 -5.51
C GLN A 190 -5.90 10.07 -5.54
N LEU A 191 -5.96 11.33 -5.11
CA LEU A 191 -7.16 12.14 -5.22
C LEU A 191 -7.59 12.27 -6.68
N ASN A 192 -6.66 12.51 -7.60
CA ASN A 192 -6.96 12.56 -9.04
C ASN A 192 -7.49 11.21 -9.55
N HIS A 193 -6.95 10.09 -9.07
CA HIS A 193 -7.46 8.75 -9.41
C HIS A 193 -8.89 8.55 -8.91
N CYS A 194 -9.20 8.89 -7.65
CA CYS A 194 -10.58 8.88 -7.13
C CYS A 194 -11.50 9.72 -8.02
N LEU A 195 -11.11 10.97 -8.27
CA LEU A 195 -11.91 11.93 -9.01
C LEU A 195 -12.22 11.42 -10.43
N LYS A 196 -11.25 10.77 -11.10
CA LYS A 196 -11.41 10.24 -12.45
C LYS A 196 -12.52 9.21 -12.58
N VAL A 197 -12.70 8.35 -11.57
CA VAL A 197 -13.80 7.36 -11.54
C VAL A 197 -15.16 8.03 -11.67
N TYR A 198 -15.29 9.24 -11.11
CA TYR A 198 -16.52 10.02 -11.13
C TYR A 198 -16.53 11.09 -12.24
N GLY A 199 -15.59 11.04 -13.19
CA GLY A 199 -15.51 11.98 -14.31
C GLY A 199 -14.92 13.35 -13.95
N TYR A 200 -14.09 13.41 -12.91
CA TYR A 200 -13.38 14.63 -12.50
C TYR A 200 -11.86 14.45 -12.62
N ILE A 201 -11.13 15.53 -12.87
CA ILE A 201 -9.66 15.51 -12.97
C ILE A 201 -9.05 16.71 -12.25
N LEU A 202 -7.82 16.52 -11.78
CA LEU A 202 -6.93 17.61 -11.40
C LEU A 202 -6.07 17.99 -12.60
N ASP A 203 -6.08 19.27 -12.98
CA ASP A 203 -5.33 19.79 -14.12
C ASP A 203 -5.06 21.30 -13.98
N ASN A 204 -4.40 21.91 -14.96
CA ASN A 204 -4.04 23.33 -14.99
C ASN A 204 -3.13 23.74 -13.81
N ILE A 205 -1.95 23.12 -13.72
CA ILE A 205 -0.94 23.50 -12.72
C ILE A 205 -0.39 24.89 -13.05
N LYS A 206 -0.61 25.86 -12.17
CA LYS A 206 -0.12 27.23 -12.34
C LYS A 206 0.18 27.86 -10.99
N ASP A 207 1.33 28.52 -10.87
CA ASP A 207 1.72 29.32 -9.70
C ASP A 207 1.60 28.57 -8.36
N GLY A 208 1.98 27.28 -8.36
CA GLY A 208 1.90 26.42 -7.17
C GLY A 208 0.47 26.02 -6.78
N THR A 209 -0.49 26.18 -7.69
CA THR A 209 -1.88 25.72 -7.56
C THR A 209 -2.24 24.75 -8.69
N ILE A 210 -3.33 24.01 -8.50
CA ILE A 210 -3.96 23.13 -9.48
C ILE A 210 -5.47 23.37 -9.44
N ASP A 211 -6.21 23.01 -10.48
CA ASP A 211 -7.67 23.16 -10.54
C ASP A 211 -8.34 21.78 -10.63
N VAL A 212 -9.59 21.71 -10.20
CA VAL A 212 -10.49 20.57 -10.42
C VAL A 212 -11.39 20.85 -11.62
N TYR A 213 -11.46 19.91 -12.55
CA TYR A 213 -12.35 19.94 -13.71
C TYR A 213 -13.30 18.74 -13.71
N ARG A 214 -14.48 18.90 -14.30
CA ARG A 214 -15.32 17.81 -14.75
C ARG A 214 -14.98 17.52 -16.22
N GLU A 215 -14.61 16.29 -16.53
CA GLU A 215 -14.28 15.84 -17.88
C GLU A 215 -15.41 14.96 -18.44
N TYR A 216 -15.88 15.28 -19.65
CA TYR A 216 -16.95 14.51 -20.30
C TYR A 216 -16.84 14.56 -21.81
N GLU A 217 -17.31 13.51 -22.47
CA GLU A 217 -17.38 13.46 -23.92
C GLU A 217 -18.63 14.16 -24.45
N THR A 218 -18.45 14.91 -25.53
CA THR A 218 -19.56 15.45 -26.32
C THR A 218 -19.54 14.80 -27.70
N LYS A 219 -20.71 14.30 -28.13
CA LYS A 219 -20.92 13.79 -29.49
C LYS A 219 -21.03 14.95 -30.47
N GLY A 220 -20.50 14.76 -31.67
CA GLY A 220 -20.70 15.68 -32.78
C GLY A 220 -22.19 15.89 -33.08
N PHE A 221 -22.53 17.09 -33.55
CA PHE A 221 -23.91 17.43 -33.91
C PHE A 221 -24.44 16.45 -34.96
N LEU A 222 -25.59 15.83 -34.70
CA LEU A 222 -26.24 14.83 -35.57
C LEU A 222 -25.39 13.58 -35.90
N GLY A 223 -24.39 13.22 -35.08
CA GLY A 223 -23.52 12.07 -35.34
C GLY A 223 -22.43 12.34 -36.39
N PHE A 224 -22.34 13.56 -36.91
CA PHE A 224 -21.25 14.01 -37.77
C PHE A 224 -20.20 14.74 -36.93
N GLY A 225 -19.00 14.16 -36.85
CA GLY A 225 -17.84 14.75 -36.18
C GLY A 225 -17.22 13.86 -35.10
N ARG A 226 -15.91 14.01 -34.88
CA ARG A 226 -15.17 13.29 -33.84
C ARG A 226 -15.70 13.69 -32.45
N ASN A 227 -15.79 12.71 -31.55
CA ASN A 227 -16.04 12.98 -30.13
C ASN A 227 -15.00 14.00 -29.63
N LYS A 228 -15.46 14.98 -28.87
CA LYS A 228 -14.59 15.97 -28.22
C LYS A 228 -14.72 15.83 -26.72
N ILE A 229 -13.58 15.69 -26.06
CA ILE A 229 -13.47 15.80 -24.60
C ILE A 229 -13.66 17.28 -24.26
N LYS A 230 -14.66 17.57 -23.44
CA LYS A 230 -14.86 18.89 -22.83
C LYS A 230 -14.51 18.84 -21.35
N ARG A 231 -14.09 19.99 -20.84
CA ARG A 231 -13.70 20.17 -19.44
C ARG A 231 -14.34 21.43 -18.89
N ASP A 232 -15.16 21.27 -17.86
CA ASP A 232 -15.74 22.39 -17.13
C ASP A 232 -15.01 22.55 -15.80
N ARG A 233 -14.50 23.75 -15.50
CA ARG A 233 -13.79 24.00 -14.25
C ARG A 233 -14.78 24.00 -13.08
N VAL A 234 -14.50 23.18 -12.08
CA VAL A 234 -15.34 22.98 -10.89
C VAL A 234 -14.79 23.78 -9.71
N MET A 235 -13.49 23.71 -9.47
CA MET A 235 -12.85 24.36 -8.33
C MET A 235 -11.46 24.88 -8.72
N PRO A 236 -11.23 26.20 -8.73
CA PRO A 236 -9.92 26.76 -9.05
C PRO A 236 -8.97 26.82 -7.85
N GLY A 237 -7.67 26.82 -8.12
CA GLY A 237 -6.65 27.37 -7.23
C GLY A 237 -6.42 26.57 -5.94
N ILE A 238 -6.56 25.25 -5.98
CA ILE A 238 -6.22 24.42 -4.83
C ILE A 238 -4.68 24.34 -4.70
N PRO A 239 -4.12 24.48 -3.48
CA PRO A 239 -2.66 24.46 -3.27
C PRO A 239 -2.01 23.20 -3.87
N PHE A 240 -0.84 23.30 -4.51
CA PHE A 240 -0.14 22.18 -5.17
C PHE A 240 1.40 22.31 -5.14
N GLN A 241 1.95 22.99 -4.14
CA GLN A 241 3.38 23.36 -4.14
C GLN A 241 4.36 22.19 -4.04
N LYS A 242 3.90 21.02 -3.57
CA LYS A 242 4.75 19.85 -3.28
C LYS A 242 4.60 18.72 -4.31
N GLY A 243 3.87 18.95 -5.40
CA GLY A 243 3.71 17.99 -6.49
C GLY A 243 2.75 16.82 -6.21
N TRP A 244 2.65 15.90 -7.18
CA TRP A 244 1.65 14.82 -7.21
C TRP A 244 1.76 13.82 -6.06
N LYS A 245 2.98 13.55 -5.57
CA LYS A 245 3.24 12.64 -4.45
C LYS A 245 2.91 13.26 -3.08
N ALA A 246 2.59 14.55 -3.01
CA ALA A 246 2.31 15.22 -1.75
C ALA A 246 0.94 14.87 -1.18
N GLN A 247 0.85 14.84 0.16
CA GLN A 247 -0.40 14.62 0.89
C GLN A 247 -1.33 15.84 0.74
N VAL A 248 -2.60 15.56 0.42
CA VAL A 248 -3.65 16.57 0.36
C VAL A 248 -4.12 16.85 1.80
N PRO A 249 -4.15 18.12 2.25
CA PRO A 249 -4.71 18.45 3.56
C PRO A 249 -6.14 17.94 3.70
N LYS A 250 -6.49 17.33 4.84
CA LYS A 250 -7.81 16.71 5.07
C LYS A 250 -8.97 17.66 4.75
N GLY A 251 -8.91 18.90 5.24
CA GLY A 251 -9.95 19.90 4.98
C GLY A 251 -10.07 20.27 3.50
N LEU A 252 -8.99 20.11 2.72
CA LEU A 252 -9.02 20.32 1.28
C LEU A 252 -9.72 19.16 0.56
N VAL A 253 -9.48 17.91 0.98
CA VAL A 253 -10.20 16.75 0.45
C VAL A 253 -11.70 16.88 0.68
N THR A 254 -12.13 17.29 1.87
CA THR A 254 -13.54 17.56 2.18
C THR A 254 -14.12 18.62 1.23
N LYS A 255 -13.45 19.77 1.07
CA LYS A 255 -13.91 20.84 0.17
C LYS A 255 -14.00 20.39 -1.28
N ILE A 256 -13.05 19.60 -1.76
CA ILE A 256 -13.06 19.07 -3.13
C ILE A 256 -14.22 18.11 -3.30
N ARG A 257 -14.49 17.24 -2.33
CA ARG A 257 -15.63 16.31 -2.36
C ARG A 257 -16.97 17.03 -2.37
N GLU A 258 -17.14 18.06 -1.54
CA GLU A 258 -18.34 18.91 -1.55
C GLU A 258 -18.50 19.62 -2.90
N ALA A 259 -17.43 20.24 -3.43
CA ALA A 259 -17.47 20.93 -4.72
C ALA A 259 -17.78 20.01 -5.90
N THR A 260 -17.38 18.73 -5.80
CA THR A 260 -17.63 17.72 -6.83
C THR A 260 -18.90 16.90 -6.57
N LYS A 261 -19.63 17.15 -5.48
CA LYS A 261 -20.80 16.38 -5.06
C LYS A 261 -20.50 14.89 -4.84
N LEU A 262 -19.31 14.59 -4.34
CA LEU A 262 -18.83 13.24 -4.01
C LEU A 262 -18.83 13.02 -2.50
N ASP A 263 -19.96 13.32 -1.87
CA ASP A 263 -20.20 13.22 -0.44
C ASP A 263 -21.45 12.38 -0.15
N VAL A 264 -21.70 12.13 1.14
CA VAL A 264 -22.80 11.27 1.61
C VAL A 264 -24.16 11.82 1.19
N GLN A 265 -24.35 13.14 1.11
CA GLN A 265 -25.63 13.74 0.72
C GLN A 265 -25.95 13.45 -0.76
N HIS A 266 -24.92 13.21 -1.56
CA HIS A 266 -25.02 12.88 -2.97
C HIS A 266 -24.79 11.39 -3.27
N GLY A 267 -24.81 10.54 -2.23
CA GLY A 267 -24.75 9.09 -2.36
C GLY A 267 -23.35 8.48 -2.48
N VAL A 268 -22.29 9.25 -2.21
CA VAL A 268 -20.89 8.78 -2.26
C VAL A 268 -20.27 8.89 -0.87
N ASP A 269 -20.26 7.78 -0.13
CA ASP A 269 -19.61 7.75 1.17
C ASP A 269 -18.08 7.75 1.08
N SER A 270 -17.40 7.99 2.19
CA SER A 270 -15.93 8.06 2.22
C SER A 270 -15.28 6.73 1.83
N ALA A 271 -15.87 5.60 2.20
CA ALA A 271 -15.33 4.30 1.85
C ALA A 271 -15.38 4.13 0.32
N SER A 272 -16.55 4.30 -0.29
CA SER A 272 -16.78 4.18 -1.73
C SER A 272 -15.95 5.18 -2.55
N PHE A 273 -15.74 6.39 -2.03
CA PHE A 273 -14.89 7.38 -2.71
C PHE A 273 -13.43 6.95 -2.75
N PHE A 274 -12.92 6.39 -1.66
CA PHE A 274 -11.51 6.00 -1.54
C PHE A 274 -11.22 4.54 -1.84
N ASP A 275 -12.23 3.67 -1.97
CA ASP A 275 -12.05 2.25 -2.23
C ASP A 275 -11.32 2.02 -3.57
N GLU A 276 -11.43 2.96 -4.50
CA GLU A 276 -10.71 2.97 -5.78
C GLU A 276 -9.25 3.46 -5.68
N VAL A 277 -8.78 3.90 -4.51
CA VAL A 277 -7.37 4.26 -4.30
C VAL A 277 -6.59 3.01 -3.95
N ASP A 278 -5.63 2.65 -4.79
CA ASP A 278 -4.62 1.66 -4.43
C ASP A 278 -3.93 2.06 -3.12
N PRO A 279 -4.19 1.33 -2.01
CA PRO A 279 -3.62 1.66 -0.71
C PRO A 279 -2.09 1.52 -0.69
N LEU A 280 -1.47 0.70 -1.55
CA LEU A 280 -0.02 0.55 -1.56
C LEU A 280 0.69 1.86 -1.93
N HIS A 281 0.20 2.57 -2.94
CA HIS A 281 0.74 3.88 -3.28
C HIS A 281 0.54 4.90 -2.14
N SER A 282 -0.58 4.84 -1.42
CA SER A 282 -0.84 5.75 -0.27
C SER A 282 0.15 5.50 0.85
N LEU A 283 0.37 4.22 1.15
CA LEU A 283 1.30 3.79 2.18
C LEU A 283 2.74 4.12 1.82
N ILE A 284 3.17 3.96 0.57
CA ILE A 284 4.51 4.38 0.13
C ILE A 284 4.71 5.87 0.33
N ALA A 285 3.74 6.70 -0.06
CA ALA A 285 3.86 8.14 0.11
C ALA A 285 3.92 8.54 1.60
N GLU A 286 3.04 7.98 2.43
CA GLU A 286 2.96 8.25 3.87
C GLU A 286 4.20 7.75 4.64
N TYR A 287 4.73 6.58 4.28
CA TYR A 287 5.88 5.93 4.94
C TYR A 287 7.18 6.04 4.13
N SER A 288 7.26 7.00 3.21
CA SER A 288 8.42 7.22 2.34
C SER A 288 9.73 7.38 3.13
N HIS A 289 9.73 8.17 4.20
CA HIS A 289 10.91 8.38 5.03
C HIS A 289 11.38 7.11 5.78
N PRO A 290 10.53 6.37 6.51
CA PRO A 290 10.89 5.05 7.06
C PRO A 290 11.43 4.08 6.02
N LEU A 291 10.78 4.00 4.86
CA LEU A 291 11.21 3.13 3.77
C LEU A 291 12.63 3.50 3.33
N GLN A 292 12.92 4.80 3.11
CA GLN A 292 14.25 5.30 2.74
C GLN A 292 15.31 4.96 3.79
N ARG A 293 15.02 5.13 5.08
CA ARG A 293 15.99 4.82 6.15
C ARG A 293 16.29 3.32 6.26
N LEU A 294 15.31 2.45 6.01
CA LEU A 294 15.50 1.00 5.94
C LEU A 294 16.42 0.54 4.80
N ALA A 295 16.78 1.41 3.84
CA ALA A 295 17.77 1.07 2.83
C ALA A 295 19.21 1.02 3.39
N TYR A 296 19.46 1.64 4.54
CA TYR A 296 20.79 1.79 5.15
C TYR A 296 20.94 1.11 6.51
N ARG A 297 19.91 0.39 6.94
CA ARG A 297 19.84 -0.36 8.18
C ARG A 297 19.47 -1.79 7.84
#